data_AF-A0A7X9EG83-F1
#
_entry.id   AF-A0A7X9EG83-F1
#
_cell.length_a   1.000
_cell.length_b   1.000
_cell.length_c   1.000
_cell.angle_alpha   90.00
_cell.angle_beta   90.00
_cell.angle_gamma   90.00
#
_symmetry.space_group_name_H-M   'P 1'
#
loop_
_entity.id
_entity.type
_entity.pdbx_description
1 polymer ?
#
loop_
_entity_poly.entity_id
_entity_poly.type
_entity_poly.pdbx_seq_one_letter_code
_entity_poly.pdbx_strand_id
1 'polypeptide(L)'
;MDIVAALNKMECIEKLASDLYKHYHSIFLDDAEASYFFYKMSIEEKGHRNLVQYVKRLVRQNPKLFSNVDVDYEHFDKLEKRLNEEIKRKPYPSLSEAIGVTEEIEIVIGEAYIRNLPLAKNPILTD
;
A
#
# COMPACT_ATOMS: atom_id res chain seq x y z
N MET A 1 13.86 6.14 -16.63
CA MET A 1 13.33 5.88 -15.28
C MET A 1 12.36 4.71 -15.37
N ASP A 2 12.43 3.73 -14.46
CA ASP A 2 11.74 2.44 -14.63
C ASP A 2 10.45 2.37 -13.81
N ILE A 3 9.30 2.56 -14.46
CA ILE A 3 7.96 2.32 -13.91
C ILE A 3 7.84 0.95 -13.22
N VAL A 4 8.55 -0.08 -13.69
CA VAL A 4 8.51 -1.40 -13.08
C VAL A 4 9.10 -1.35 -11.67
N ALA A 5 10.12 -0.53 -11.44
CA ALA A 5 10.70 -0.34 -10.10
C ALA A 5 9.72 0.37 -9.15
N ALA A 6 8.98 1.39 -9.62
CA ALA A 6 7.93 2.03 -8.84
C ALA A 6 6.80 1.04 -8.47
N LEU A 7 6.34 0.25 -9.44
CA LEU A 7 5.32 -0.77 -9.20
C LEU A 7 5.81 -1.90 -8.27
N ASN A 8 7.11 -2.22 -8.27
CA ASN A 8 7.68 -3.15 -7.30
C ASN A 8 7.61 -2.58 -5.87
N LYS A 9 7.87 -1.28 -5.70
CA LYS A 9 7.76 -0.59 -4.41
C LYS A 9 6.32 -0.53 -3.92
N MET A 10 5.38 -0.16 -4.78
CA MET A 10 3.94 -0.21 -4.47
C MET A 10 3.53 -1.63 -4.04
N GLU A 11 3.92 -2.67 -4.78
CA GLU A 11 3.60 -4.06 -4.40
C GLU A 11 4.16 -4.44 -3.01
N CYS A 12 5.34 -3.93 -2.67
CA CYS A 12 5.96 -4.14 -1.35
C CYS A 12 5.15 -3.46 -0.24
N ILE A 13 4.78 -2.19 -0.46
CA ILE A 13 3.96 -1.39 0.46
C ILE A 13 2.62 -2.07 0.72
N GLU A 14 1.90 -2.47 -0.32
CA GLU A 14 0.62 -3.20 -0.19
C GLU A 14 0.74 -4.48 0.63
N LYS A 15 1.82 -5.22 0.40
CA LYS A 15 2.10 -6.43 1.18
C LYS A 15 2.33 -6.07 2.65
N LEU A 16 3.13 -5.06 2.94
CA LEU A 16 3.44 -4.62 4.30
C LEU A 16 2.20 -4.08 5.02
N ALA A 17 1.33 -3.34 4.35
CA ALA A 17 0.05 -2.89 4.90
C ALA A 17 -0.86 -4.07 5.23
N SER A 18 -1.00 -5.04 4.31
CA SER A 18 -1.72 -6.30 4.57
C SER A 18 -1.17 -7.04 5.79
N ASP A 19 0.17 -7.09 5.93
CA ASP A 19 0.83 -7.76 7.04
C ASP A 19 0.65 -6.99 8.37
N LEU A 20 0.65 -5.66 8.35
CA LEU A 20 0.32 -4.81 9.51
C LEU A 20 -1.11 -5.04 9.97
N TYR A 21 -2.08 -5.07 9.06
CA TYR A 21 -3.48 -5.28 9.44
C TYR A 21 -3.74 -6.71 9.93
N LYS A 22 -3.05 -7.72 9.40
CA LYS A 22 -3.05 -9.06 10.03
C LYS A 22 -2.45 -9.04 11.42
N HIS A 23 -1.41 -8.23 11.63
CA HIS A 23 -0.81 -8.08 12.95
C HIS A 23 -1.79 -7.45 13.95
N TYR A 24 -2.47 -6.36 13.57
CA TYR A 24 -3.52 -5.76 14.39
C TYR A 24 -4.70 -6.70 14.64
N HIS A 25 -5.14 -7.44 13.62
CA HIS A 25 -6.14 -8.50 13.78
C HIS A 25 -5.75 -9.49 14.90
N SER A 26 -4.47 -9.89 14.95
CA SER A 26 -3.96 -10.81 15.99
C SER A 26 -3.82 -10.17 17.38
N ILE A 27 -3.57 -8.85 17.45
CA ILE A 27 -3.46 -8.11 18.72
C ILE A 27 -4.83 -7.93 19.36
N PHE A 28 -5.86 -7.64 18.56
CA PHE A 28 -7.21 -7.32 19.03
C PHE A 28 -8.17 -8.52 19.03
N LEU A 29 -7.69 -9.77 19.12
CA LEU A 29 -8.55 -10.97 19.07
C LEU A 29 -9.66 -11.00 20.13
N ASP A 30 -9.44 -10.36 21.28
CA ASP A 30 -10.44 -10.27 22.36
C ASP A 30 -11.54 -9.25 22.08
N ASP A 31 -11.38 -8.41 21.06
CA ASP A 31 -12.38 -7.48 20.54
C ASP A 31 -12.80 -7.94 19.13
N ALA A 32 -13.93 -8.64 19.04
CA ALA A 32 -14.40 -9.24 17.80
C ALA A 32 -14.61 -8.22 16.67
N GLU A 33 -15.05 -7.00 17.00
CA GLU A 33 -15.31 -5.96 16.00
C GLU A 33 -13.99 -5.40 15.46
N ALA A 34 -13.07 -5.02 16.34
CA ALA A 34 -11.75 -4.54 15.95
C ALA A 34 -10.96 -5.60 15.19
N SER A 35 -10.95 -6.85 15.69
CA SER A 35 -10.29 -7.97 15.04
C SER A 35 -10.81 -8.19 13.63
N TYR A 36 -12.13 -8.18 13.44
CA TYR A 36 -12.75 -8.36 12.13
C TYR A 36 -12.49 -7.20 11.17
N PHE A 37 -12.50 -5.96 11.68
CA PHE A 37 -12.14 -4.77 10.92
C PHE A 37 -10.73 -4.91 10.32
N PHE A 38 -9.71 -5.18 11.15
CA PHE A 38 -8.34 -5.32 10.66
C PHE A 38 -8.14 -6.55 9.77
N TYR A 39 -8.89 -7.63 9.99
CA TYR A 39 -8.92 -8.75 9.06
C TYR A 39 -9.40 -8.31 7.67
N LYS A 40 -10.51 -7.57 7.59
CA LYS A 40 -11.02 -7.04 6.31
C LYS A 40 -10.01 -6.14 5.61
N MET A 41 -9.43 -5.18 6.33
CA MET A 41 -8.38 -4.30 5.78
C MET A 41 -7.25 -5.13 5.17
N SER A 42 -6.80 -6.18 5.84
CA SER A 42 -5.73 -7.04 5.29
C SER A 42 -6.09 -7.75 3.97
N ILE A 43 -7.37 -8.03 3.74
CA ILE A 43 -7.89 -8.63 2.50
C ILE A 43 -7.98 -7.57 1.40
N GLU A 44 -8.35 -6.34 1.73
CA GLU A 44 -8.39 -5.20 0.80
C GLU A 44 -6.98 -4.90 0.25
N GLU A 45 -5.96 -4.80 1.11
CA GLU A 45 -4.57 -4.60 0.67
C GLU A 45 -4.03 -5.77 -0.18
N LYS A 46 -4.51 -7.00 0.08
CA LYS A 46 -4.21 -8.13 -0.82
C LYS A 46 -4.82 -7.92 -2.21
N GLY A 47 -6.02 -7.34 -2.28
CA GLY A 47 -6.69 -6.93 -3.52
C GLY A 47 -5.89 -5.86 -4.26
N HIS A 48 -5.48 -4.80 -3.57
CA HIS A 48 -4.63 -3.74 -4.13
C HIS A 48 -3.31 -4.29 -4.68
N ARG A 49 -2.64 -5.17 -3.91
CA ARG A 49 -1.43 -5.87 -4.39
C ARG A 49 -1.66 -6.62 -5.70
N ASN A 50 -2.78 -7.32 -5.83
CA ASN A 50 -3.13 -8.04 -7.07
C ASN A 50 -3.33 -7.07 -8.25
N LEU A 51 -3.91 -5.90 -8.00
CA LEU A 51 -4.07 -4.85 -9.00
C LEU A 51 -2.71 -4.31 -9.45
N VAL A 52 -1.79 -4.02 -8.53
CA VAL A 52 -0.40 -3.61 -8.86
C VAL A 52 0.28 -4.69 -9.72
N GLN A 53 0.15 -5.97 -9.36
CA GLN A 53 0.69 -7.08 -10.17
C GLN A 53 0.08 -7.16 -11.57
N TYR A 54 -1.23 -6.85 -11.71
CA TYR A 54 -1.88 -6.76 -13.01
C TYR A 54 -1.30 -5.62 -13.86
N VAL A 55 -1.16 -4.42 -13.28
CA VAL A 55 -0.55 -3.27 -13.96
C VAL A 55 0.89 -3.58 -14.39
N LYS A 56 1.69 -4.25 -13.55
CA LYS A 56 3.04 -4.72 -13.92
C LYS A 56 3.05 -5.60 -15.16
N ARG A 57 2.05 -6.48 -15.31
CA ARG A 57 1.92 -7.31 -16.52
C ARG A 57 1.62 -6.46 -17.76
N LEU A 58 0.72 -5.49 -17.65
CA LEU A 58 0.38 -4.57 -18.75
C LEU A 58 1.58 -3.71 -19.19
N VAL A 59 2.33 -3.17 -18.23
CA VAL A 59 3.55 -2.37 -18.49
C VAL A 59 4.60 -3.19 -19.23
N ARG A 60 4.83 -4.44 -18.81
CA ARG A 60 5.78 -5.35 -19.48
C ARG A 60 5.36 -5.68 -20.90
N GLN A 61 4.06 -5.77 -21.18
CA GLN A 61 3.52 -6.02 -22.52
C GLN A 61 3.60 -4.79 -23.41
N ASN A 62 3.52 -3.58 -22.84
CA ASN A 62 3.40 -2.33 -23.58
C ASN A 62 4.40 -1.25 -23.11
N PRO A 63 5.71 -1.52 -23.06
CA PRO A 63 6.68 -0.64 -22.38
C PRO A 63 6.74 0.78 -22.94
N LYS A 64 6.44 0.96 -24.24
CA LYS A 64 6.42 2.27 -24.91
C LYS A 64 5.30 3.20 -24.40
N LEU A 65 4.23 2.65 -23.82
CA LEU A 65 3.12 3.44 -23.28
C LEU A 65 3.40 4.01 -21.88
N PHE A 66 4.52 3.63 -21.26
CA PHE A 66 4.83 3.94 -19.86
C PHE A 66 6.24 4.52 -19.65
N SER A 67 6.84 5.13 -20.68
CA SER A 67 8.25 5.52 -20.68
C SER A 67 8.59 6.79 -19.87
N ASN A 68 7.58 7.57 -19.46
CA ASN A 68 7.76 8.86 -18.78
C ASN A 68 7.02 8.89 -17.45
N VAL A 69 7.60 8.30 -16.40
CA VAL A 69 7.07 8.40 -15.04
C VAL A 69 8.12 9.02 -14.15
N ASP A 70 7.74 10.13 -13.50
CA ASP A 70 8.50 10.72 -12.41
C ASP A 70 8.12 10.03 -11.11
N VAL A 71 9.10 9.49 -10.38
CA VAL A 71 8.87 8.63 -9.23
C VAL A 71 9.63 9.17 -8.03
N ASP A 72 8.88 9.57 -7.00
CA ASP A 72 9.40 9.93 -5.69
C ASP A 72 9.65 8.67 -4.85
N TYR A 73 10.85 8.11 -4.97
CA TYR A 73 11.28 6.94 -4.20
C TYR A 73 11.49 7.23 -2.71
N GLU A 74 11.81 8.48 -2.34
CA GLU A 74 12.01 8.85 -0.94
C GLU A 74 10.71 8.69 -0.15
N HIS A 75 9.58 9.02 -0.78
CA HIS A 75 8.27 8.83 -0.18
C HIS A 75 7.95 7.35 0.05
N PHE A 76 8.23 6.48 -0.93
CA PHE A 76 8.03 5.04 -0.78
C PHE A 76 8.91 4.44 0.32
N ASP A 77 10.19 4.83 0.40
CA ASP A 77 11.11 4.31 1.40
C ASP A 77 10.69 4.73 2.83
N LYS A 78 10.21 5.96 3.00
CA LYS A 78 9.66 6.42 4.29
C LYS A 78 8.43 5.60 4.71
N LEU A 79 7.53 5.34 3.77
CA LEU A 79 6.32 4.56 4.03
C LEU A 79 6.63 3.09 4.36
N GLU A 80 7.53 2.46 3.58
CA GLU A 80 8.02 1.10 3.88
C GLU A 80 8.64 1.03 5.28
N LYS A 81 9.46 2.02 5.65
CA LYS A 81 10.07 2.09 6.97
C LYS A 81 9.01 2.22 8.07
N ARG A 82 8.04 3.12 7.91
CA ARG A 82 6.94 3.35 8.86
C ARG A 82 6.13 2.10 9.11
N LEU A 83 5.72 1.40 8.05
CA LEU A 83 4.99 0.12 8.12
C LEU A 83 5.79 -0.93 8.90
N ASN A 84 7.08 -1.08 8.59
CA ASN A 84 7.95 -2.02 9.30
C ASN A 84 8.13 -1.69 10.79
N GLU A 85 8.20 -0.40 11.13
CA GLU A 85 8.30 0.06 12.52
C GLU A 85 7.02 -0.25 13.30
N GLU A 86 5.84 0.01 12.72
CA GLU A 86 4.56 -0.29 13.36
C GLU A 86 4.32 -1.79 13.54
N ILE A 87 4.69 -2.63 12.56
CA ILE A 87 4.63 -4.11 12.70
C ILE A 87 5.48 -4.61 13.88
N LYS A 88 6.63 -3.95 14.15
CA LYS A 88 7.57 -4.34 15.20
C LYS A 88 7.32 -3.61 16.53
N ARG A 89 6.36 -2.69 16.58
CA ARG A 89 6.15 -1.78 17.70
C ARG A 89 5.84 -2.55 18.98
N LYS A 90 6.50 -2.12 20.06
CA LYS A 90 6.27 -2.57 21.44
C LYS A 90 6.35 -1.38 22.40
N PRO A 91 5.45 -1.26 23.41
CA PRO A 91 4.24 -2.07 23.63
C PRO A 91 3.26 -1.97 22.46
N TYR A 92 2.34 -2.93 22.37
CA TYR A 92 1.32 -2.91 21.33
C TYR A 92 0.42 -1.67 21.45
N PRO A 93 -0.03 -1.09 20.33
CA PRO A 93 -0.90 0.08 20.37
C PRO A 93 -2.26 -0.28 20.98
N SER A 94 -2.88 0.71 21.61
CA SER A 94 -4.33 0.67 21.89
C SER A 94 -5.12 0.68 20.58
N LEU A 95 -6.40 0.30 20.64
CA LEU A 95 -7.28 0.31 19.45
C LEU A 95 -7.35 1.69 18.80
N SER A 96 -7.48 2.76 19.60
CA SER A 96 -7.52 4.13 19.08
C SER A 96 -6.22 4.52 18.36
N GLU A 97 -5.06 4.10 18.87
CA GLU A 97 -3.78 4.35 18.21
C GLU A 97 -3.66 3.54 16.91
N ALA A 98 -4.07 2.27 16.92
CA ALA A 98 -4.03 1.41 15.74
C ALA A 98 -4.92 1.95 14.61
N ILE A 99 -6.12 2.45 14.93
CA ILE A 99 -7.01 3.11 13.98
C ILE A 99 -6.37 4.40 13.44
N GLY A 100 -5.82 5.25 14.31
CA GLY A 100 -5.15 6.48 13.86
C GLY A 100 -3.96 6.20 12.93
N VAL A 101 -3.16 5.17 13.23
CA VAL A 101 -2.07 4.71 12.36
C VAL A 101 -2.60 4.18 11.03
N THR A 102 -3.71 3.44 11.05
CA THR A 102 -4.36 2.91 9.84
C THR A 102 -4.81 4.05 8.92
N GLU A 103 -5.53 5.04 9.46
CA GLU A 103 -5.98 6.20 8.71
C GLU A 103 -4.80 6.98 8.08
N GLU A 104 -3.75 7.24 8.86
CA GLU A 104 -2.55 7.92 8.37
C GLU A 104 -1.89 7.15 7.23
N ILE A 105 -1.72 5.83 7.38
CA ILE A 105 -1.11 4.96 6.37
C ILE A 105 -1.92 4.96 5.08
N GLU A 106 -3.24 4.80 5.16
CA GLU A 106 -4.10 4.77 3.97
C GLU A 106 -4.08 6.09 3.21
N ILE A 107 -4.09 7.23 3.92
CA ILE A 107 -3.96 8.56 3.30
C ILE A 107 -2.63 8.67 2.57
N VAL A 108 -1.53 8.29 3.23
CA VAL A 108 -0.17 8.41 2.67
C VAL A 108 0.02 7.46 1.49
N ILE A 109 -0.50 6.22 1.56
CA ILE A 109 -0.52 5.27 0.42
C ILE A 109 -1.26 5.89 -0.77
N GLY A 110 -2.49 6.38 -0.54
CA GLY A 110 -3.32 6.98 -1.57
C GLY A 110 -2.62 8.17 -2.25
N GLU A 111 -2.05 9.08 -1.46
CA GLU A 111 -1.27 10.21 -1.99
C GLU A 111 -0.04 9.77 -2.78
N ALA A 112 0.73 8.82 -2.26
CA ALA A 112 1.90 8.28 -2.94
C ALA A 112 1.51 7.71 -4.30
N TYR A 113 0.36 7.05 -4.39
CA TYR A 113 -0.09 6.42 -5.61
C TYR A 113 -0.58 7.44 -6.62
N ILE A 114 -1.37 8.43 -6.20
CA ILE A 114 -1.83 9.51 -7.10
C ILE A 114 -0.64 10.27 -7.69
N ARG A 115 0.40 10.55 -6.89
CA ARG A 115 1.59 11.28 -7.34
C ARG A 115 2.45 10.48 -8.31
N ASN A 116 2.61 9.19 -8.07
CA ASN A 116 3.58 8.35 -8.78
C ASN A 116 2.97 7.47 -9.87
N LEU A 117 1.65 7.32 -9.91
CA LEU A 117 0.99 6.56 -10.97
C LEU A 117 0.89 7.40 -12.25
N PRO A 118 1.24 6.82 -13.42
CA PRO A 118 1.05 7.47 -14.71
C PRO A 118 -0.42 7.67 -15.09
N LEU A 119 -1.37 7.22 -14.26
CA LEU A 119 -2.82 7.32 -14.49
C LEU A 119 -3.30 8.76 -14.70
N ALA A 120 -2.68 9.72 -14.00
CA ALA A 120 -2.99 11.13 -14.20
C ALA A 120 -2.73 11.63 -15.63
N LYS A 121 -2.01 10.85 -16.46
CA LYS A 121 -1.66 11.20 -17.85
C LYS A 121 -1.89 10.05 -18.85
N ASN A 122 -2.58 8.97 -18.47
CA ASN A 122 -2.76 7.80 -19.34
C ASN A 122 -4.18 7.78 -19.93
N PRO A 123 -4.37 8.08 -21.22
CA PRO A 123 -5.68 8.27 -21.83
C PRO A 123 -6.59 7.03 -21.81
N ILE A 124 -6.04 5.83 -21.57
CA ILE A 124 -6.81 4.57 -21.53
C ILE A 124 -7.68 4.45 -20.27
N LEU A 125 -7.40 5.23 -19.22
CA LEU A 125 -8.05 5.11 -17.90
C LEU A 125 -8.80 6.36 -17.46
N THR A 126 -8.89 7.37 -18.33
CA THR A 126 -9.62 8.63 -18.11
C THR A 126 -10.87 8.80 -18.98
N ASP A 127 -11.19 7.79 -19.80
CA ASP A 127 -12.45 7.65 -20.56
C ASP A 127 -13.35 6.60 -19.89
#